data_AF-A0A535D8V8-F1
#
_entry.id   AF-A0A535D8V8-F1
#
_cell.length_a   1.000
_cell.length_b   1.000
_cell.length_c   1.000
_cell.angle_alpha   90.00
_cell.angle_beta   90.00
_cell.angle_gamma   90.00
#
_symmetry.space_group_name_H-M   'P 1'
#
loop_
_entity.id
_entity.type
_entity.pdbx_description
1 polymer ?
#
loop_
_entity_poly.entity_id
_entity_poly.type
_entity_poly.pdbx_seq_one_letter_code
_entity_poly.pdbx_strand_id
1 'polypeptide(L)' 'DHVIFHLKVAEADMGRVIGKQGRIANAMRTLLKVAAIRKGARAVLEIG' A
#
# COMPACT_ATOMS: atom_id res chain seq x y z
N ASP A 1 -5.50 -14.27 -9.89
CA ASP A 1 -4.16 -13.86 -9.43
C ASP A 1 -4.23 -12.98 -8.19
N HIS A 2 -3.39 -13.29 -7.20
CA HIS A 2 -3.23 -12.52 -5.97
C HIS A 2 -1.77 -12.07 -5.87
N VAL A 3 -1.53 -10.76 -5.85
CA VAL A 3 -0.19 -10.18 -5.89
C VAL A 3 0.06 -9.37 -4.62
N ILE A 4 1.21 -9.60 -3.97
CA ILE A 4 1.63 -8.84 -2.79
C ILE A 4 2.75 -7.90 -3.22
N PHE A 5 2.57 -6.61 -2.94
CA PHE A 5 3.59 -5.59 -3.12
C PHE A 5 4.19 -5.26 -1.77
N HIS A 6 5.51 -5.40 -1.65
CA HIS A 6 6.25 -4.96 -0.47
C HIS A 6 6.93 -3.62 -0.76
N LEU A 7 6.48 -2.57 -0.09
CA LEU A 7 7.13 -1.27 -0.09
C LEU A 7 8.13 -1.24 1.06
N LYS A 8 9.41 -1.22 0.70
CA LYS A 8 10.50 -0.99 1.65
C LYS A 8 10.71 0.50 1.84
N VAL A 9 10.82 0.91 3.08
CA VAL A 9 11.00 2.31 3.45
C VAL A 9 12.11 2.39 4.50
N ALA A 10 12.91 3.45 4.45
CA ALA A 10 13.86 3.72 5.52
C ALA A 10 13.12 3.98 6.84
N GLU A 11 13.67 3.52 7.95
CA GLU A 11 13.05 3.66 9.27
C GLU A 11 12.72 5.13 9.61
N ALA A 12 13.61 6.06 9.24
CA ALA A 12 13.43 7.50 9.42
C ALA A 12 12.21 8.07 8.68
N ASP A 13 11.75 7.42 7.61
CA ASP A 13 10.62 7.86 6.79
C ASP A 13 9.29 7.19 7.17
N MET A 14 9.32 6.19 8.06
CA MET A 14 8.18 5.33 8.33
C MET A 14 6.97 6.11 8.86
N GLY A 15 7.18 7.01 9.81
CA GLY A 15 6.10 7.86 10.33
C GLY A 15 5.42 8.71 9.25
N ARG A 16 6.19 9.21 8.28
CA ARG A 16 5.69 10.00 7.15
C ARG A 16 4.91 9.15 6.15
N VAL A 17 5.38 7.94 5.86
CA VAL A 17 4.72 7.03 4.90
C VAL A 17 3.44 6.43 5.48
N ILE A 18 3.43 6.06 6.76
CA ILE A 18 2.22 5.57 7.43
C ILE A 18 1.20 6.71 7.56
N GLY A 19 1.66 7.88 7.98
CA GLY A 19 0.82 9.04 8.26
C GLY A 19 -0.01 8.85 9.53
N LYS A 20 -0.63 9.94 10.01
CA LYS A 20 -1.45 9.92 11.23
C LYS A 20 -2.53 8.83 11.14
N GLN A 21 -2.54 7.89 12.09
CA GLN A 21 -3.46 6.73 12.13
C GLN A 21 -3.44 5.88 10.84
N GLY A 22 -2.34 5.86 10.10
CA GLY A 22 -2.23 5.10 8.86
C GLY A 22 -2.93 5.72 7.65
N ARG A 23 -3.34 7.00 7.72
CA ARG A 23 -4.13 7.66 6.66
C ARG A 23 -3.48 7.57 5.28
N ILE A 24 -2.16 7.80 5.19
CA ILE A 24 -1.44 7.80 3.91
C ILE A 24 -1.29 6.35 3.40
N ALA A 25 -0.87 5.43 4.25
CA ALA A 25 -0.81 4.01 3.92
C ALA A 25 -2.14 3.43 3.42
N ASN A 26 -3.26 3.80 4.04
CA ASN A 26 -4.59 3.34 3.66
C ASN A 26 -5.06 3.93 2.32
N ALA A 27 -4.71 5.19 2.03
CA ALA A 27 -4.97 5.79 0.72
C ALA A 27 -4.23 5.03 -0.39
N MET A 28 -2.94 4.74 -0.18
CA MET A 28 -2.14 3.95 -1.13
C MET A 28 -2.73 2.55 -1.36
N ARG A 29 -3.11 1.83 -0.28
CA ARG A 29 -3.78 0.52 -0.38
C ARG A 29 -5.07 0.57 -1.16
N THR A 30 -5.88 1.60 -0.95
CA THR A 30 -7.15 1.79 -1.67
C THR A 30 -6.93 1.97 -3.16
N LEU A 31 -5.99 2.85 -3.54
CA LEU A 31 -5.65 3.07 -4.94
C LEU A 31 -5.12 1.81 -5.62
N LEU A 32 -4.21 1.07 -4.96
CA LEU A 32 -3.70 -0.19 -5.48
C LEU A 32 -4.82 -1.22 -5.69
N LYS A 33 -5.74 -1.35 -4.72
CA LYS A 33 -6.89 -2.25 -4.82
C LYS A 33 -7.76 -1.91 -6.02
N VAL A 34 -8.09 -0.63 -6.23
CA VAL A 34 -8.88 -0.18 -7.38
C VAL A 34 -8.15 -0.49 -8.70
N ALA A 35 -6.86 -0.20 -8.78
CA ALA A 35 -6.05 -0.49 -9.96
C ALA A 35 -6.01 -2.00 -10.28
N ALA A 36 -5.88 -2.85 -9.28
CA ALA A 36 -5.87 -4.30 -9.44
C ALA A 36 -7.22 -4.84 -9.92
N ILE A 37 -8.32 -4.36 -9.33
CA ILE A 37 -9.68 -4.75 -9.75
C ILE A 37 -9.90 -4.42 -11.23
N ARG A 38 -9.47 -3.23 -11.69
CA ARG A 38 -9.58 -2.83 -13.10
C ARG A 38 -8.78 -3.73 -14.06
N LYS A 39 -7.78 -4.45 -13.54
CA LYS A 39 -6.98 -5.43 -14.29
C LYS A 39 -7.44 -6.87 -14.10
N GLY A 40 -8.57 -7.11 -13.43
CA GLY A 40 -9.05 -8.46 -13.11
C GLY A 40 -8.19 -9.21 -12.09
N ALA A 41 -7.39 -8.50 -11.31
CA ALA A 41 -6.47 -9.06 -10.32
C ALA A 41 -6.84 -8.65 -8.88
N ARG A 42 -6.26 -9.34 -7.89
CA ARG A 42 -6.26 -8.91 -6.49
C ARG A 42 -4.85 -8.51 -6.08
N ALA A 43 -4.72 -7.38 -5.38
CA ALA A 43 -3.43 -6.91 -4.90
C ALA A 43 -3.51 -6.40 -3.45
N VAL A 44 -2.42 -6.59 -2.71
CA VAL A 44 -2.23 -6.10 -1.33
C VAL A 44 -0.90 -5.33 -1.26
N LEU A 45 -0.88 -4.26 -0.46
CA LEU A 45 0.34 -3.49 -0.16
C LEU A 45 0.74 -3.70 1.29
N GLU A 46 1.92 -4.27 1.47
CA GLU A 46 2.64 -4.33 2.73
C GLU A 46 3.71 -3.24 2.75
N ILE A 47 3.81 -2.52 3.87
CA ILE A 47 4.74 -1.41 4.06
C ILE A 47 5.61 -1.80 5.24
N GLY A 48 6.92 -1.82 5.03
CA GLY A 48 7.91 -2.23 6.02
C GLY A 48 9.24 -1.52 5.87
#